data_AF-A0A835ALK7-F1
#
_entry.id   AF-A0A835ALK7-F1
#
_cell.length_a   1.000
_cell.length_b   1.000
_cell.length_c   1.000
_cell.angle_alpha   90.00
_cell.angle_beta   90.00
_cell.angle_gamma   90.00
#
_symmetry.space_group_name_H-M   'P 1'
#
loop_
_entity.id
_entity.type
_entity.pdbx_description
1 polymer ?
#
loop_
_entity_poly.entity_id
_entity_poly.type
_entity_poly.pdbx_seq_one_letter_code
_entity_poly.pdbx_strand_id
1 'polypeptide(L)'
;MMGCMWPCAAAAIATTAATVGSGAGRKGWWLFRTKVRCPMEVVRHSRDLLRIVFEDRDASSNKEDLKPETKVMVDLRRNIREVKCILYGNGEAEPVTEACTNLTKEFFKENTNTMHLLILCLPYLDSETKKDVTQVIANLQRQKVDSKIIASDYLEVNKDLLDVLVSGYDNMEIAIHYSTILRDCIRHQVAARH
;
A
#
# COMPACT_ATOMS: atom_id res chain seq x y z
N MET A 1 18.17 19.12 4.80
CA MET A 1 17.22 19.62 3.79
C MET A 1 17.71 19.16 2.43
N MET A 2 17.12 18.10 1.88
CA MET A 2 17.37 17.67 0.51
C MET A 2 16.02 17.69 -0.20
N GLY A 3 15.89 18.61 -1.15
CA GLY A 3 14.68 18.77 -1.96
C GLY A 3 14.55 17.59 -2.91
N CYS A 4 13.42 16.91 -2.84
CA CYS A 4 13.02 15.90 -3.83
C CYS A 4 12.67 16.61 -5.13
N MET A 5 13.66 16.80 -6.01
CA MET A 5 13.41 17.11 -7.42
C MET A 5 13.03 15.81 -8.11
N TRP A 6 11.72 15.58 -8.31
CA TRP A 6 11.25 14.49 -9.15
C TRP A 6 10.48 15.05 -10.37
N PRO A 7 11.16 15.38 -11.47
CA PRO A 7 10.52 15.68 -12.74
C PRO A 7 10.72 14.51 -13.70
N CYS A 8 9.87 13.47 -13.63
CA CYS A 8 9.70 12.53 -14.75
C CYS A 8 8.42 11.68 -14.69
N ALA A 9 7.78 11.50 -13.52
CA ALA A 9 6.44 10.90 -13.46
C ALA A 9 5.31 11.93 -13.69
N ALA A 10 5.65 13.23 -13.79
CA ALA A 10 4.70 14.33 -13.88
C ALA A 10 3.97 14.44 -15.23
N ALA A 11 4.42 13.75 -16.28
CA ALA A 11 3.81 13.84 -17.61
C ALA A 11 2.62 12.89 -17.82
N ALA A 12 2.59 11.74 -17.13
CA ALA A 12 1.61 10.68 -17.43
C ALA A 12 0.27 10.86 -16.72
N ILE A 13 0.23 11.46 -15.52
CA ILE A 13 -1.03 11.63 -14.77
C ILE A 13 -1.83 12.86 -15.26
N ALA A 14 -1.20 13.78 -16.01
CA ALA A 14 -1.80 15.04 -16.41
C ALA A 14 -2.23 15.13 -17.90
N THR A 15 -2.01 14.09 -18.72
CA THR A 15 -2.19 14.18 -20.18
C THR A 15 -3.42 13.40 -20.68
N THR A 16 -4.57 13.62 -20.07
CA THR A 16 -5.86 13.24 -20.68
C THR A 16 -6.81 14.44 -20.70
N ALA A 17 -6.45 15.46 -21.48
CA ALA A 17 -7.37 16.47 -22.04
C ALA A 17 -6.60 17.46 -22.93
N ALA A 18 -6.17 17.04 -24.13
CA ALA A 18 -5.85 17.98 -25.23
C ALA A 18 -5.67 17.23 -26.56
N THR A 19 -6.75 16.65 -27.09
CA THR A 19 -6.94 16.69 -28.54
C THR A 19 -7.99 17.77 -28.81
N VAL A 20 -7.76 18.53 -29.89
CA VAL A 20 -8.59 19.61 -30.45
C VAL A 20 -8.31 21.03 -29.91
N GLY A 21 -7.78 21.88 -30.80
CA GLY A 21 -8.13 23.31 -30.85
C GLY A 21 -6.98 24.31 -30.67
N SER A 22 -6.45 24.82 -31.79
CA SER A 22 -5.80 26.14 -31.86
C SER A 22 -6.76 27.21 -31.36
N GLY A 23 -6.33 28.07 -30.42
CA GLY A 23 -7.14 29.21 -30.01
C GLY A 23 -6.62 29.88 -28.73
N ALA A 24 -6.44 31.19 -28.80
CA ALA A 24 -5.85 32.05 -27.79
C ALA A 24 -6.63 32.08 -26.46
N GLY A 25 -5.89 32.36 -25.36
CA GLY A 25 -6.45 32.84 -24.09
C GLY A 25 -6.39 31.86 -22.92
N ARG A 26 -5.23 31.71 -22.27
CA ARG A 26 -5.11 30.99 -20.98
C ARG A 26 -5.06 31.98 -19.81
N LYS A 27 -6.23 32.36 -19.29
CA LYS A 27 -6.38 32.82 -17.90
C LYS A 27 -7.34 31.84 -17.23
N GLY A 28 -6.85 31.01 -16.29
CA GLY A 28 -7.74 30.27 -15.37
C GLY A 28 -7.47 28.79 -15.09
N TRP A 29 -6.40 28.15 -15.61
CA TRP A 29 -6.13 26.73 -15.31
C TRP A 29 -5.01 26.56 -14.26
N TRP A 30 -5.28 26.86 -12.99
CA TRP A 30 -4.30 26.64 -11.92
C TRP A 30 -4.85 26.13 -10.59
N LEU A 31 -6.14 25.79 -10.46
CA LEU A 31 -6.73 25.61 -9.13
C LEU A 31 -6.92 24.19 -8.60
N PHE A 32 -6.62 23.11 -9.34
CA PHE A 32 -6.65 21.76 -8.76
C PHE A 32 -5.57 20.85 -9.35
N ARG A 33 -4.30 21.11 -9.00
CA ARG A 33 -3.27 20.06 -9.04
C ARG A 33 -3.20 19.47 -7.64
N THR A 34 -3.73 18.26 -7.45
CA THR A 34 -3.44 17.48 -6.24
C THR A 34 -1.93 17.29 -6.17
N LYS A 35 -1.34 17.72 -5.05
CA LYS A 35 0.11 17.59 -4.83
C LYS A 35 0.45 16.10 -4.88
N VAL A 36 1.27 15.70 -5.87
CA VAL A 36 1.78 14.32 -5.95
C VAL A 36 2.60 14.08 -4.69
N ARG A 37 2.18 13.10 -3.88
CA ARG A 37 2.87 12.73 -2.65
C ARG A 37 4.10 11.91 -2.99
N CYS A 38 5.18 12.09 -2.24
CA CYS A 38 6.31 11.18 -2.38
C CYS A 38 5.94 9.81 -1.79
N PRO A 39 6.56 8.70 -2.25
CA PRO A 39 6.17 7.36 -1.80
C PRO A 39 6.18 7.20 -0.27
N MET A 40 7.15 7.82 0.40
CA MET A 40 7.27 7.81 1.87
C MET A 40 6.06 8.48 2.55
N GLU A 41 5.57 9.60 2.01
CA GLU A 41 4.39 10.29 2.52
C GLU A 41 3.13 9.44 2.35
N VAL A 42 3.02 8.71 1.22
CA VAL A 42 1.93 7.77 0.98
C VAL A 42 1.92 6.68 2.05
N VAL A 43 3.06 6.03 2.31
CA VAL A 43 3.19 4.97 3.33
C VAL A 43 2.91 5.49 4.74
N ARG A 44 3.44 6.67 5.10
CA ARG A 44 3.17 7.30 6.40
C ARG A 44 1.69 7.57 6.59
N HIS A 45 1.02 8.06 5.55
CA HIS A 45 -0.41 8.29 5.59
C HIS A 45 -1.21 6.99 5.68
N SER A 46 -0.80 5.92 4.97
CA SER A 46 -1.37 4.58 5.13
C SER A 46 -1.31 4.15 6.58
N ARG A 47 -0.12 4.26 7.21
CA ARG A 47 0.10 3.88 8.61
C ARG A 47 -0.81 4.66 9.57
N ASP A 48 -0.92 5.96 9.39
CA ASP A 48 -1.75 6.79 10.27
C ASP A 48 -3.24 6.40 10.19
N LEU A 49 -3.75 6.10 8.99
CA LEU A 49 -5.11 5.62 8.79
C LEU A 49 -5.30 4.22 9.38
N LEU A 50 -4.37 3.30 9.11
CA LEU A 50 -4.39 1.93 9.62
C LEU A 50 -4.37 1.90 11.16
N ARG A 51 -3.67 2.82 11.82
CA ARG A 51 -3.64 2.90 13.28
C ARG A 51 -5.04 3.25 13.82
N ILE A 52 -5.72 4.20 13.20
CA ILE A 52 -7.10 4.56 13.58
C ILE A 52 -8.03 3.35 13.40
N VAL A 53 -7.91 2.62 12.27
CA VAL A 53 -8.68 1.37 12.05
C VAL A 53 -8.42 0.34 13.15
N PHE A 54 -7.16 0.17 13.51
CA PHE A 54 -6.71 -0.78 14.53
C PHE A 54 -7.18 -0.41 15.94
N GLU A 55 -7.25 0.88 16.27
CA GLU A 55 -7.75 1.34 17.56
C GLU A 55 -9.29 1.23 17.63
N ASP A 56 -10.00 1.53 16.53
CA ASP A 56 -11.46 1.47 16.47
C ASP A 56 -12.02 0.04 16.64
N ARG A 57 -11.29 -0.98 16.17
CA ARG A 57 -11.71 -2.40 16.32
C ARG A 57 -11.70 -2.87 17.77
N ASP A 58 -10.73 -2.42 18.57
CA ASP A 58 -10.59 -2.84 19.97
C ASP A 58 -11.72 -2.23 20.81
N ALA A 59 -12.21 -1.05 20.38
CA ALA A 59 -13.37 -0.39 20.96
C ALA A 59 -14.73 -0.97 20.50
N SER A 60 -14.80 -1.64 19.35
CA SER A 60 -16.06 -2.04 18.71
C SER A 60 -16.44 -3.52 18.84
N SER A 61 -15.74 -4.30 19.68
CA SER A 61 -15.99 -5.75 19.89
C SER A 61 -17.42 -6.12 20.33
N ASN A 62 -18.32 -5.15 20.53
CA ASN A 62 -19.67 -5.34 21.06
C ASN A 62 -20.82 -4.81 20.18
N LYS A 63 -20.62 -4.38 18.92
CA LYS A 63 -21.73 -3.86 18.09
C LYS A 63 -21.69 -4.33 16.64
N GLU A 64 -22.43 -5.40 16.35
CA GLU A 64 -22.90 -5.74 15.02
C GLU A 64 -24.00 -4.76 14.61
N ASP A 65 -23.62 -3.59 14.12
CA ASP A 65 -24.53 -2.72 13.40
C ASP A 65 -23.79 -2.17 12.18
N LEU A 66 -24.52 -2.07 11.06
CA LEU A 66 -24.09 -1.51 9.78
C LEU A 66 -23.65 -0.05 9.98
N LYS A 67 -22.42 0.14 10.47
CA LYS A 67 -21.79 1.43 10.65
C LYS A 67 -21.63 2.04 9.25
N PRO A 68 -22.11 3.28 9.01
CA PRO A 68 -21.82 3.99 7.78
C PRO A 68 -20.31 3.97 7.50
N GLU A 69 -19.91 3.85 6.23
CA GLU A 69 -18.51 3.86 5.84
C GLU A 69 -17.83 5.11 6.43
N THR A 70 -16.88 4.91 7.33
CA THR A 70 -16.22 6.03 8.00
C THR A 70 -15.32 6.73 6.99
N LYS A 71 -15.16 8.06 7.14
CA LYS A 71 -14.22 8.84 6.32
C LYS A 71 -12.82 8.20 6.28
N VAL A 72 -12.39 7.59 7.38
CA VAL A 72 -11.13 6.87 7.51
C VAL A 72 -11.05 5.70 6.52
N MET A 73 -12.10 4.91 6.34
CA MET A 73 -12.13 3.81 5.36
C MET A 73 -12.04 4.30 3.93
N VAL A 74 -12.78 5.37 3.60
CA VAL A 74 -12.73 5.99 2.27
C VAL A 74 -11.32 6.50 1.96
N ASP A 75 -10.70 7.19 2.91
CA ASP A 75 -9.35 7.71 2.77
C ASP A 75 -8.31 6.58 2.68
N LEU A 76 -8.48 5.50 3.45
CA LEU A 76 -7.62 4.32 3.40
C LEU A 76 -7.72 3.61 2.05
N ARG A 77 -8.92 3.33 1.55
CA ARG A 77 -9.12 2.72 0.23
C ARG A 77 -8.44 3.55 -0.86
N ARG A 78 -8.64 4.88 -0.84
CA ARG A 78 -7.99 5.78 -1.80
C ARG A 78 -6.47 5.71 -1.69
N ASN A 79 -5.93 5.66 -0.48
CA ASN A 79 -4.49 5.63 -0.26
C ASN A 79 -3.86 4.28 -0.63
N ILE A 80 -4.53 3.15 -0.38
CA ILE A 80 -4.11 1.83 -0.87
C ILE A 80 -4.11 1.77 -2.39
N ARG A 81 -5.10 2.37 -3.06
CA ARG A 81 -5.09 2.51 -4.52
C ARG A 81 -3.89 3.31 -5.02
N GLU A 82 -3.51 4.38 -4.34
CA GLU A 82 -2.30 5.15 -4.67
C GLU A 82 -1.02 4.33 -4.48
N VAL A 83 -0.91 3.54 -3.40
CA VAL A 83 0.19 2.58 -3.23
C VAL A 83 0.24 1.59 -4.39
N LYS A 84 -0.93 1.04 -4.79
CA LYS A 84 -1.04 0.11 -5.91
C LYS A 84 -0.60 0.76 -7.24
N CYS A 85 -1.00 2.00 -7.50
CA CYS A 85 -0.55 2.75 -8.67
C CYS A 85 0.98 2.95 -8.70
N ILE A 86 1.62 3.17 -7.55
CA ILE A 86 3.09 3.27 -7.50
C ILE A 86 3.73 1.92 -7.87
N LEU A 87 3.19 0.81 -7.37
CA LEU A 87 3.75 -0.54 -7.53
C LEU A 87 3.47 -1.20 -8.87
N TYR A 88 2.36 -0.85 -9.53
CA TYR A 88 1.89 -1.50 -10.75
C TYR A 88 1.75 -0.55 -11.95
N GLY A 89 1.97 0.74 -11.75
CA GLY A 89 1.66 1.75 -12.75
C GLY A 89 0.15 2.08 -12.81
N ASN A 90 -0.22 2.94 -13.76
CA ASN A 90 -1.60 3.42 -13.92
C ASN A 90 -2.19 3.12 -15.31
N GLY A 91 -1.62 2.16 -16.04
CA GLY A 91 -2.00 1.79 -17.40
C GLY A 91 -1.39 2.68 -18.50
N GLU A 92 -1.04 3.92 -18.18
CA GLU A 92 -0.42 4.87 -19.10
C GLU A 92 1.11 4.92 -18.97
N ALA A 93 1.62 4.69 -17.75
CA ALA A 93 3.04 4.66 -17.46
C ALA A 93 3.42 3.45 -16.61
N GLU A 94 4.57 2.88 -16.93
CA GLU A 94 5.24 1.84 -16.15
C GLU A 94 5.61 2.37 -14.75
N PRO A 95 5.61 1.50 -13.72
CA PRO A 95 6.02 1.88 -12.37
C PRO A 95 7.48 2.32 -12.34
N VAL A 96 7.75 3.41 -11.62
CA VAL A 96 9.10 3.94 -11.47
C VAL A 96 9.88 3.13 -10.44
N THR A 97 10.95 2.45 -10.86
CA THR A 97 11.75 1.55 -10.01
C THR A 97 12.21 2.17 -8.70
N GLU A 98 12.70 3.41 -8.73
CA GLU A 98 13.16 4.12 -7.53
C GLU A 98 11.99 4.40 -6.56
N ALA A 99 10.81 4.77 -7.09
CA ALA A 99 9.64 5.03 -6.28
C ALA A 99 9.14 3.75 -5.59
N CYS A 100 9.11 2.63 -6.31
CA CYS A 100 8.78 1.31 -5.76
C CYS A 100 9.79 0.90 -4.69
N THR A 101 11.08 1.13 -4.93
CA THR A 101 12.16 0.80 -3.98
C THR A 101 12.00 1.59 -2.68
N ASN A 102 11.77 2.91 -2.77
CA ASN A 102 11.58 3.76 -1.61
C ASN A 102 10.31 3.39 -0.82
N LEU A 103 9.21 3.11 -1.54
CA LEU A 103 7.96 2.65 -0.93
C LEU A 103 8.17 1.33 -0.15
N THR A 104 8.87 0.37 -0.75
CA THR A 104 9.18 -0.92 -0.12
C THR A 104 10.05 -0.77 1.11
N LYS A 105 11.11 0.06 1.04
CA LYS A 105 11.97 0.35 2.19
C LYS A 105 11.17 0.91 3.37
N GLU A 106 10.18 1.79 3.12
CA GLU A 106 9.38 2.38 4.21
C GLU A 106 8.36 1.40 4.80
N PHE A 107 7.75 0.52 3.99
CA PHE A 107 6.83 -0.52 4.53
C PHE A 107 7.55 -1.49 5.47
N PHE A 108 8.76 -1.93 5.11
CA PHE A 108 9.57 -2.87 5.89
C PHE A 108 10.45 -2.22 6.95
N LYS A 109 10.26 -0.92 7.22
CA LYS A 109 11.04 -0.23 8.24
C LYS A 109 10.58 -0.62 9.65
N GLU A 110 11.41 -1.36 10.36
CA GLU A 110 11.12 -1.94 11.68
C GLU A 110 10.54 -0.94 12.68
N ASN A 111 11.11 0.26 12.79
CA ASN A 111 10.65 1.24 13.79
C ASN A 111 9.27 1.86 13.49
N THR A 112 8.65 1.56 12.34
CA THR A 112 7.32 2.08 11.98
C THR A 112 6.23 1.04 11.99
N ASN A 113 6.58 -0.26 11.95
CA ASN A 113 5.64 -1.39 11.91
C ASN A 113 4.52 -1.27 10.87
N THR A 114 4.77 -0.58 9.75
CA THR A 114 3.71 -0.31 8.76
C THR A 114 3.20 -1.59 8.08
N MET A 115 4.12 -2.46 7.66
CA MET A 115 3.78 -3.77 7.10
C MET A 115 3.01 -4.64 8.10
N HIS A 116 3.46 -4.64 9.36
CA HIS A 116 2.81 -5.38 10.43
C HIS A 116 1.35 -4.93 10.61
N LEU A 117 1.14 -3.63 10.74
CA LEU A 117 -0.18 -3.03 10.92
C LEU A 117 -1.11 -3.28 9.72
N LEU A 118 -0.57 -3.29 8.50
CA LEU A 118 -1.33 -3.60 7.28
C LEU A 118 -1.89 -5.03 7.31
N ILE A 119 -1.11 -6.01 7.78
CA ILE A 119 -1.56 -7.41 7.92
C ILE A 119 -2.62 -7.54 9.02
N LEU A 120 -2.39 -6.90 10.17
CA LEU A 120 -3.33 -6.96 11.31
C LEU A 120 -4.68 -6.29 11.00
N CYS A 121 -4.69 -5.23 10.19
CA CYS A 121 -5.91 -4.53 9.83
C CYS A 121 -6.71 -5.21 8.72
N LEU A 122 -6.12 -6.16 7.99
CA LEU A 122 -6.75 -6.80 6.82
C LEU A 122 -8.15 -7.37 7.08
N PRO A 123 -8.45 -8.04 8.22
CA PRO A 123 -9.78 -8.58 8.49
C PRO A 123 -10.89 -7.52 8.55
N TYR A 124 -10.53 -6.28 8.90
CA TYR A 124 -11.47 -5.17 9.14
C TYR A 124 -11.75 -4.33 7.88
N LEU A 125 -11.09 -4.64 6.77
CA LEU A 125 -11.28 -3.92 5.50
C LEU A 125 -12.44 -4.51 4.72
N ASP A 126 -13.04 -3.72 3.83
CA ASP A 126 -14.03 -4.24 2.87
C ASP A 126 -13.38 -5.21 1.87
N SER A 127 -14.19 -6.05 1.23
CA SER A 127 -13.69 -7.13 0.36
C SER A 127 -12.88 -6.64 -0.85
N GLU A 128 -13.15 -5.44 -1.38
CA GLU A 128 -12.35 -4.89 -2.48
C GLU A 128 -10.99 -4.44 -1.96
N THR A 129 -10.97 -3.68 -0.87
CA THR A 129 -9.73 -3.22 -0.23
C THR A 129 -8.87 -4.39 0.25
N LYS A 130 -9.47 -5.48 0.77
CA LYS A 130 -8.74 -6.72 1.14
C LYS A 130 -7.94 -7.29 -0.04
N LYS A 131 -8.55 -7.34 -1.23
CA LYS A 131 -7.89 -7.83 -2.46
C LYS A 131 -6.74 -6.91 -2.85
N ASP A 132 -6.97 -5.61 -2.84
CA ASP A 132 -5.93 -4.62 -3.18
C ASP A 132 -4.75 -4.68 -2.21
N VAL A 133 -5.01 -4.75 -0.89
CA VAL A 133 -3.97 -4.90 0.12
C VAL A 133 -3.19 -6.21 -0.05
N THR A 134 -3.87 -7.32 -0.37
CA THR A 134 -3.21 -8.60 -0.62
C THR A 134 -2.24 -8.50 -1.81
N GLN A 135 -2.67 -7.84 -2.89
CA GLN A 135 -1.81 -7.61 -4.06
C GLN A 135 -0.61 -6.72 -3.72
N VAL A 136 -0.84 -5.62 -2.98
CA VAL A 136 0.22 -4.73 -2.50
C VAL A 136 1.23 -5.50 -1.67
N ILE A 137 0.80 -6.25 -0.66
CA ILE A 137 1.68 -7.07 0.19
C ILE A 137 2.50 -8.05 -0.65
N ALA A 138 1.84 -8.77 -1.55
CA ALA A 138 2.50 -9.76 -2.41
C ALA A 138 3.56 -9.11 -3.32
N ASN A 139 3.31 -7.89 -3.84
CA ASN A 139 4.28 -7.13 -4.62
C ASN A 139 5.48 -6.70 -3.76
N LEU A 140 5.21 -6.07 -2.61
CA LEU A 140 6.24 -5.62 -1.67
C LEU A 140 7.17 -6.76 -1.26
N GLN A 141 6.61 -7.93 -0.96
CA GLN A 141 7.38 -9.10 -0.56
C GLN A 141 8.31 -9.61 -1.66
N ARG A 142 7.95 -9.44 -2.94
CA ARG A 142 8.75 -9.88 -4.09
C ARG A 142 9.74 -8.82 -4.59
N GLN A 143 9.63 -7.57 -4.14
CA GLN A 143 10.51 -6.51 -4.61
C GLN A 143 11.96 -6.74 -4.17
N LYS A 144 12.87 -6.64 -5.13
CA LYS A 144 14.31 -6.55 -4.85
C LYS A 144 14.69 -5.12 -4.58
N VAL A 145 15.33 -4.90 -3.44
CA VAL A 145 15.90 -3.64 -3.01
C VAL A 145 17.40 -3.85 -2.92
N ASP A 146 18.18 -3.10 -3.70
CA ASP A 146 19.64 -3.26 -3.76
C ASP A 146 20.06 -4.73 -4.02
N SER A 147 19.34 -5.38 -4.95
CA SER A 147 19.45 -6.79 -5.34
C SER A 147 19.06 -7.84 -4.28
N LYS A 148 18.49 -7.43 -3.14
CA LYS A 148 18.06 -8.31 -2.05
C LYS A 148 16.55 -8.24 -1.81
N ILE A 149 15.96 -9.34 -1.35
CA ILE A 149 14.55 -9.36 -0.93
C ILE A 149 14.49 -9.06 0.57
N ILE A 150 14.34 -7.78 0.91
CA ILE A 150 14.37 -7.31 2.32
C ILE A 150 13.16 -7.80 3.14
N ALA A 151 12.13 -8.32 2.49
CA ALA A 151 10.98 -8.91 3.15
C ALA A 151 11.36 -10.16 3.98
N SER A 152 12.36 -10.93 3.53
CA SER A 152 12.84 -12.11 4.28
C SER A 152 13.42 -11.68 5.63
N ASP A 153 14.35 -10.72 5.61
CA ASP A 153 15.00 -10.18 6.81
C ASP A 153 13.96 -9.62 7.79
N TYR A 154 12.97 -8.88 7.28
CA TYR A 154 11.89 -8.34 8.11
C TYR A 154 11.06 -9.44 8.78
N LEU A 155 10.69 -10.49 8.06
CA LEU A 155 9.89 -11.60 8.61
C LEU A 155 10.67 -12.46 9.61
N GLU A 156 12.00 -12.56 9.47
CA GLU A 156 12.84 -13.25 10.46
C GLU A 156 12.86 -12.54 11.81
N VAL A 157 12.75 -11.21 11.82
CA VAL A 157 12.67 -10.39 13.04
C VAL A 157 11.24 -10.32 13.58
N ASN A 158 10.22 -10.35 12.71
CA ASN A 158 8.80 -10.21 13.06
C ASN A 158 8.05 -11.56 12.91
N LYS A 159 8.49 -12.59 13.63
CA LYS A 159 7.96 -13.97 13.50
C LYS A 159 6.51 -14.11 13.94
N ASP A 160 6.06 -13.24 14.83
CA ASP A 160 4.67 -13.16 15.30
C ASP A 160 3.69 -12.87 14.14
N LEU A 161 4.15 -12.25 13.04
CA LEU A 161 3.34 -12.14 11.83
C LEU A 161 2.98 -13.48 11.21
N LEU A 162 3.85 -14.49 11.31
CA LEU A 162 3.53 -15.83 10.82
C LEU A 162 2.43 -16.47 11.67
N ASP A 163 2.47 -16.28 12.98
CA ASP A 163 1.43 -16.78 13.89
C ASP A 163 0.07 -16.11 13.60
N VAL A 164 0.06 -14.80 13.35
CA VAL A 164 -1.14 -14.07 12.90
C VAL A 164 -1.68 -14.66 11.60
N LEU A 165 -0.83 -14.82 10.58
CA LEU A 165 -1.26 -15.34 9.28
C LEU A 165 -1.81 -16.76 9.38
N VAL A 166 -1.24 -17.61 10.23
CA VAL A 166 -1.73 -18.97 10.50
C VAL A 166 -3.06 -18.95 11.24
N SER A 167 -3.22 -18.09 12.26
CA SER A 167 -4.47 -17.99 13.02
C SER A 167 -5.69 -17.56 12.19
N GLY A 168 -5.48 -16.80 11.10
CA GLY A 168 -6.59 -16.38 10.25
C GLY A 168 -7.23 -17.50 9.42
N TYR A 169 -6.69 -18.72 9.46
CA TYR A 169 -7.31 -19.88 8.81
C TYR A 169 -8.64 -20.30 9.46
N ASP A 170 -8.89 -19.85 10.69
CA ASP A 170 -10.15 -20.08 11.39
C ASP A 170 -11.32 -19.25 10.81
N ASN A 171 -11.03 -18.20 10.05
CA ASN A 171 -12.02 -17.37 9.36
C ASN A 171 -11.88 -17.53 7.85
N MET A 172 -12.86 -18.19 7.23
CA MET A 172 -12.84 -18.51 5.79
C MET A 172 -12.74 -17.28 4.88
N GLU A 173 -13.28 -16.13 5.29
CA GLU A 173 -13.24 -14.90 4.50
C GLU A 173 -11.81 -14.35 4.40
N ILE A 174 -11.06 -14.36 5.51
CA ILE A 174 -9.67 -13.86 5.53
C ILE A 174 -8.65 -14.92 5.13
N ALA A 175 -8.97 -16.21 5.31
CA ALA A 175 -8.05 -17.33 5.06
C ALA A 175 -7.46 -17.32 3.65
N ILE A 176 -8.24 -16.96 2.62
CA ILE A 176 -7.73 -16.90 1.23
C ILE A 176 -6.66 -15.81 1.04
N HIS A 177 -6.83 -14.68 1.74
CA HIS A 177 -5.90 -13.56 1.70
C HIS A 177 -4.61 -13.92 2.46
N TYR A 178 -4.74 -14.43 3.68
CA TYR A 178 -3.59 -14.83 4.49
C TYR A 178 -2.80 -15.99 3.86
N SER A 179 -3.49 -16.97 3.28
CA SER A 179 -2.85 -18.04 2.51
C SER A 179 -2.00 -17.50 1.36
N THR A 180 -2.47 -16.46 0.68
CA THR A 180 -1.74 -15.84 -0.43
C THR A 180 -0.48 -15.14 0.06
N ILE A 181 -0.59 -14.37 1.14
CA ILE A 181 0.53 -13.68 1.77
C ILE A 181 1.57 -14.70 2.29
N LEU A 182 1.11 -15.74 2.98
CA LEU A 182 1.98 -16.75 3.58
C LEU A 182 2.76 -17.56 2.52
N ARG A 183 2.12 -17.92 1.40
CA ARG A 183 2.80 -18.61 0.29
C ARG A 183 3.96 -17.76 -0.28
N ASP A 184 3.77 -16.46 -0.39
CA ASP A 184 4.83 -15.56 -0.83
C ASP A 184 5.94 -15.45 0.24
N CYS A 185 5.62 -15.40 1.53
CA CYS A 185 6.63 -15.50 2.62
C CYS A 185 7.51 -16.76 2.49
N ILE A 186 6.90 -17.93 2.29
CA ILE A 186 7.61 -19.23 2.20
C ILE A 186 8.56 -19.26 1.00
N ARG A 187 8.14 -18.72 -0.15
CA ARG A 187 8.97 -18.68 -1.36
C ARG A 187 10.30 -17.97 -1.10
N HIS A 188 10.30 -16.91 -0.31
CA HIS A 188 11.52 -16.17 0.03
C HIS A 188 12.44 -16.93 0.99
N GLN A 189 11.89 -17.63 1.99
CA GLN A 189 12.70 -18.43 2.91
C GLN A 189 13.37 -19.63 2.24
N VAL A 190 12.73 -20.24 1.25
CA VAL A 190 13.33 -21.32 0.46
C VAL A 190 14.43 -20.77 -0.46
N ALA A 191 14.23 -19.58 -1.04
CA ALA A 191 15.22 -18.93 -1.90
C ALA A 191 16.42 -18.36 -1.11
N ALA A 192 16.26 -17.98 0.15
CA ALA A 192 17.33 -17.44 0.99
C ALA A 192 18.25 -18.52 1.59
N ARG A 193 17.83 -19.80 1.56
CA ARG A 193 18.61 -20.95 2.07
C ARG A 193 19.57 -21.56 1.03
N HIS A 194 19.61 -21.02 -0.19
CA HIS A 194 20.44 -21.47 -1.31
C HIS A 194 21.13 -20.28 -1.99
#